data_AF-A0A523JQP7-F1
#
_entry.id   AF-A0A523JQP7-F1
#
_cell.length_a   1.000
_cell.length_b   1.000
_cell.length_c   1.000
_cell.angle_alpha   90.00
_cell.angle_beta   90.00
_cell.angle_gamma   90.00
#
_symmetry.space_group_name_H-M   'P 1'
#
loop_
_entity.id
_entity.type
_entity.pdbx_description
1 polymer ?
#
loop_
_entity_poly.entity_id
_entity_poly.type
_entity_poly.pdbx_seq_one_letter_code
_entity_poly.pdbx_strand_id
1 'polypeptide(L)' 'MNDELRQVLKRSLLGTSGAMWVVGGFAIVWQMFAEHWALGWGSLFIWVWGGWAGALYFDIKRFFG' A
#
# COMPACT_ATOMS: atom_id res chain seq x y z
N MET A 1 -21.98 14.68 13.64
CA MET A 1 -21.09 13.50 13.64
C MET A 1 -19.85 13.88 14.42
N ASN A 2 -19.59 13.24 15.56
CA ASN A 2 -18.58 13.67 16.53
C ASN A 2 -17.16 13.61 15.91
N ASP A 3 -16.33 14.63 16.12
CA ASP A 3 -15.03 14.77 15.43
C ASP A 3 -14.06 13.61 15.72
N GLU A 4 -14.16 13.02 16.91
CA GLU A 4 -13.39 11.83 17.30
C GLU A 4 -13.73 10.60 16.46
N LEU A 5 -15.02 10.36 16.20
CA LEU A 5 -15.47 9.22 15.37
C LEU A 5 -14.94 9.35 13.94
N ARG A 6 -14.86 10.59 13.43
CA ARG A 6 -14.34 10.91 12.09
C ARG A 6 -12.83 10.65 11.99
N GLN A 7 -12.06 10.93 13.04
CA GLN A 7 -10.63 10.64 13.06
C GLN A 7 -10.33 9.14 13.13
N VAL A 8 -11.09 8.38 13.94
CA VAL A 8 -10.93 6.93 14.04
C VAL A 8 -11.27 6.26 12.71
N LEU A 9 -12.38 6.64 12.08
CA LEU A 9 -12.76 6.13 10.75
C LEU A 9 -11.68 6.41 9.69
N LYS A 10 -11.09 7.61 9.68
CA LYS A 10 -9.99 7.95 8.76
C LYS A 10 -8.74 7.09 8.99
N ARG A 11 -8.35 6.86 10.26
CA ARG A 11 -7.21 6.00 10.60
C ARG A 11 -7.45 4.55 10.21
N SER A 12 -8.64 4.02 10.49
CA SER A 12 -9.02 2.65 10.11
C SER A 12 -9.08 2.47 8.59
N LEU A 13 -9.64 3.43 7.84
CA LEU A 13 -9.65 3.38 6.37
C LEU A 13 -8.25 3.36 5.77
N LEU A 14 -7.34 4.21 6.28
CA LEU A 14 -5.94 4.21 5.85
C LEU A 14 -5.23 2.90 6.19
N GLY A 15 -5.51 2.34 7.38
CA GLY A 15 -4.99 1.03 7.80
C GLY A 15 -5.47 -0.11 6.90
N THR A 16 -6.75 -0.12 6.53
CA THR A 16 -7.33 -1.14 5.64
C THR A 16 -6.74 -1.08 4.24
N SER A 17 -6.58 0.12 3.66
CA SER A 17 -5.95 0.28 2.34
C SER A 17 -4.47 -0.15 2.36
N GLY A 18 -3.74 0.15 3.43
CA GLY A 18 -2.37 -0.33 3.62
C GLY A 18 -2.29 -1.86 3.70
N ALA A 19 -3.20 -2.49 4.46
CA ALA A 19 -3.27 -3.95 4.56
C ALA A 19 -3.61 -4.61 3.21
N MET A 20 -4.53 -4.02 2.44
CA MET A 20 -4.87 -4.49 1.08
C MET A 20 -3.68 -4.39 0.13
N TRP A 21 -2.86 -3.34 0.22
CA TRP A 21 -1.64 -3.21 -0.57
C TRP A 21 -0.61 -4.29 -0.24
N VAL A 22 -0.45 -4.63 1.04
CA VAL A 22 0.50 -5.68 1.48
C VAL A 22 0.03 -7.06 1.02
N VAL A 23 -1.20 -7.43 1.36
CA VAL A 23 -1.73 -8.77 1.06
C VAL A 23 -1.97 -8.97 -0.43
N GLY A 24 -2.59 -7.99 -1.10
CA GLY A 24 -2.86 -8.05 -2.53
C GLY A 24 -1.57 -8.02 -3.35
N GLY A 25 -0.61 -7.18 -2.98
CA GLY A 25 0.67 -7.12 -3.66
C GLY A 25 1.50 -8.39 -3.51
N PHE A 26 1.53 -8.99 -2.31
CA PHE A 26 2.19 -10.29 -2.11
C PHE A 26 1.58 -11.40 -2.98
N ALA A 27 0.24 -11.47 -3.06
CA ALA A 27 -0.45 -12.46 -3.89
C ALA A 27 -0.12 -12.30 -5.39
N ILE A 28 -0.08 -11.05 -5.88
CA ILE A 28 0.28 -10.75 -7.28
C ILE A 28 1.73 -11.16 -7.55
N VAL A 29 2.67 -10.78 -6.69
CA VAL A 29 4.08 -11.14 -6.84
C VAL A 29 4.25 -12.66 -6.90
N TRP A 30 3.59 -13.37 -5.99
CA TRP A 30 3.63 -14.83 -5.93
C TRP A 30 3.10 -15.47 -7.22
N GLN A 31 1.94 -15.01 -7.70
CA GLN A 31 1.35 -15.51 -8.93
C GLN A 31 2.23 -15.22 -10.16
N MET A 32 2.85 -14.03 -10.21
CA MET A 32 3.74 -13.66 -11.31
C MET A 32 5.03 -14.48 -11.33
N PHE A 33 5.59 -14.83 -10.17
CA PHE A 33 6.72 -15.78 -10.09
C PHE A 33 6.34 -17.20 -10.52
N ALA A 34 5.10 -17.62 -10.26
CA ALA A 34 4.61 -18.93 -10.69
C ALA A 34 4.44 -19.02 -12.23
N GLU A 35 4.06 -17.92 -12.88
CA GLU A 35 3.91 -17.84 -14.33
C GLU A 35 5.25 -17.59 -15.05
N HIS A 36 6.04 -16.60 -14.59
CA HIS A 36 7.28 -16.23 -15.26
C HIS A 36 8.25 -15.51 -14.31
N TRP A 37 9.48 -16.02 -14.20
CA TRP A 37 10.54 -15.46 -13.34
C TRP A 37 10.73 -13.94 -13.50
N ALA A 38 10.83 -13.45 -14.73
CA ALA A 38 11.02 -12.01 -15.00
C ALA A 38 9.80 -11.14 -14.60
N LEU A 39 8.57 -11.67 -14.72
CA LEU A 39 7.36 -10.97 -14.29
C LEU A 39 7.26 -10.90 -12.77
N GLY A 40 7.73 -11.95 -12.08
CA GLY A 40 7.89 -11.97 -10.63
C GLY A 40 8.76 -10.82 -10.13
N TRP A 41 9.94 -10.61 -10.72
CA TRP A 41 10.82 -9.48 -10.37
C TRP A 41 10.22 -8.12 -10.74
N GLY A 42 9.57 -8.00 -11.89
CA GLY A 42 8.92 -6.75 -12.30
C GLY A 42 7.78 -6.35 -11.36
N SER A 43 6.93 -7.31 -10.98
CA SER A 43 5.87 -7.08 -10.01
C SER A 43 6.39 -6.79 -8.60
N LEU A 44 7.44 -7.49 -8.16
CA LEU A 44 8.12 -7.22 -6.88
C LEU A 44 8.66 -5.79 -6.84
N PHE A 45 9.31 -5.35 -7.92
CA PHE A 45 9.82 -3.99 -8.04
C PHE A 45 8.70 -2.97 -7.90
N ILE A 46 7.60 -3.13 -8.66
CA ILE A 46 6.46 -2.22 -8.60
C ILE A 46 5.81 -2.22 -7.21
N TRP A 47 5.71 -3.37 -6.56
CA TRP A 47 5.09 -3.48 -5.24
C TRP A 47 5.89 -2.76 -4.14
N VAL A 48 7.21 -3.01 -4.09
CA VAL A 48 8.11 -2.36 -3.11
C VAL A 48 8.19 -0.86 -3.37
N TRP A 49 8.40 -0.45 -4.63
CA TRP A 49 8.48 0.97 -4.99
C TRP A 49 7.16 1.71 -4.83
N GLY A 50 6.04 1.08 -5.20
CA GLY A 50 4.71 1.65 -5.01
C GLY A 50 4.36 1.82 -3.53
N GLY A 51 4.76 0.86 -2.68
CA GLY A 51 4.62 0.98 -1.22
C GLY A 51 5.45 2.12 -0.64
N TRP A 52 6.70 2.24 -1.07
CA TRP A 52 7.59 3.33 -0.66
C TRP A 52 7.09 4.70 -1.13
N ALA A 53 6.68 4.84 -2.39
CA ALA A 53 6.11 6.08 -2.94
C ALA A 53 4.82 6.48 -2.23
N GLY A 54 3.94 5.52 -1.91
CA GLY A 54 2.74 5.76 -1.13
C GLY A 54 3.06 6.25 0.29
N ALA A 55 3.99 5.60 0.98
CA ALA A 55 4.43 6.02 2.31
C ALA A 55 5.02 7.44 2.29
N LEU A 56 5.86 7.74 1.29
CA LEU A 56 6.49 9.04 1.11
C LEU A 56 5.47 10.13 0.78
N TYR A 57 4.43 9.82 0.00
CA TYR A 57 3.32 10.74 -0.26
C TYR A 57 2.55 11.09 1.03
N PHE A 58 2.23 10.10 1.86
CA PHE A 58 1.55 10.35 3.14
C PHE A 58 2.42 11.14 4.12
N ASP A 59 3.74 10.90 4.12
CA ASP A 59 4.69 11.62 4.96
C ASP A 59 4.85 13.09 4.51
N ILE A 60 5.04 13.35 3.21
CA ILE A 60 5.08 14.71 2.65
C ILE A 60 3.76 15.45 2.90
N LYS A 61 2.61 14.82 2.68
CA LYS A 61 1.29 15.40 2.99
C LYS A 61 1.13 15.76 4.46
N ARG A 62 1.80 15.06 5.36
CA ARG A 62 1.78 15.35 6.80
C ARG A 62 2.72 16.49 7.18
N PHE A 63 3.84 16.66 6.46
CA PHE A 63 4.80 17.73 6.71
C PHE A 63 4.39 19.09 6.11
N PHE A 64 3.71 19.11 4.96
CA PHE A 64 3.32 20.34 4.26
C PHE A 64 1.82 20.68 4.32
N GLY A 65 1.01 19.86 5.00
CA GLY A 65 -0.45 19.96 5.03
C GLY A 65 -1.02 20.39 6.38
#